data_AF-A0A450Z270-F1
#
_entry.id   AF-A0A450Z270-F1
#
_cell.length_a   1.000
_cell.length_b   1.000
_cell.length_c   1.000
_cell.angle_alpha   90.00
_cell.angle_beta   90.00
_cell.angle_gamma   90.00
#
_symmetry.space_group_name_H-M   'P 1'
#
loop_
_entity.id
_entity.type
_entity.pdbx_description
1 polymer ?
#
loop_
_entity_poly.entity_id
_entity_poly.type
_entity_poly.pdbx_seq_one_letter_code
_entity_poly.pdbx_strand_id
1 'polypeptide(L)' 'MVSGVGMLERFANTLAAFRPGILAYHNFDRISTGPLEGANNKIKTLHKMAYGFRDLKFLELKIKGLHETKYALVG' A
#
# COMPACT_ATOMS: atom_id res chain seq x y z
N MET A 1 9.98 -30.22 -13.30
CA MET A 1 8.58 -30.28 -12.82
C MET A 1 8.57 -29.73 -11.42
N VAL A 2 8.23 -28.45 -11.29
CA VAL A 2 8.09 -27.76 -9.99
C VAL A 2 6.83 -28.33 -9.34
N SER A 3 6.84 -28.52 -8.02
CA SER A 3 5.76 -29.12 -7.21
C SER A 3 4.38 -28.93 -7.85
N GLY A 4 3.67 -30.00 -8.20
CA GLY A 4 2.36 -29.96 -8.91
C GLY A 4 1.19 -29.31 -8.16
N VAL A 5 1.51 -28.37 -7.27
CA VAL A 5 0.62 -27.52 -6.50
C VAL A 5 0.49 -26.21 -7.28
N GLY A 6 -0.57 -26.09 -8.07
CA GLY A 6 -0.78 -24.92 -8.95
C GLY A 6 -0.77 -23.55 -8.23
N MET A 7 -1.01 -23.51 -6.91
CA MET A 7 -0.83 -22.30 -6.10
C MET A 7 0.64 -21.83 -6.07
N LEU A 8 1.57 -22.76 -5.87
CA LEU A 8 3.01 -22.45 -5.78
C LEU A 8 3.57 -22.07 -7.14
N GLU A 9 3.09 -22.68 -8.22
CA GLU A 9 3.46 -22.28 -9.58
C GLU A 9 3.01 -20.85 -9.90
N ARG A 10 1.77 -20.49 -9.55
CA ARG A 10 1.27 -19.11 -9.71
C ARG A 10 2.07 -18.11 -8.86
N PHE A 11 2.42 -18.48 -7.63
CA PHE A 11 3.26 -17.66 -6.77
C PHE A 11 4.66 -17.45 -7.36
N ALA A 12 5.30 -18.53 -7.84
CA ALA A 12 6.62 -18.47 -8.47
C ALA A 12 6.61 -17.59 -9.74
N ASN A 13 5.57 -17.74 -10.59
CA ASN A 13 5.40 -16.91 -11.78
C ASN A 13 5.22 -15.42 -11.41
N THR A 14 4.50 -15.13 -10.33
CA THR A 14 4.34 -13.77 -9.82
C THR A 14 5.68 -13.20 -9.37
N LEU A 15 6.45 -13.95 -8.58
CA LEU A 15 7.80 -13.53 -8.14
C LEU A 15 8.74 -13.29 -9.33
N ALA A 16 8.70 -14.15 -10.35
CA ALA A 16 9.51 -13.99 -11.54
C ALA A 16 9.15 -12.70 -12.31
N ALA A 17 7.87 -12.39 -12.44
CA ALA A 17 7.40 -11.17 -13.10
C ALA A 17 7.84 -9.88 -12.37
N PHE A 18 7.86 -9.89 -11.03
CA PHE A 18 8.23 -8.73 -10.22
C PHE A 18 9.72 -8.69 -9.80
N ARG A 19 10.54 -9.62 -10.29
CA ARG A 19 11.98 -9.71 -9.98
C ARG A 19 12.75 -8.39 -10.08
N PRO A 20 12.56 -7.52 -11.09
CA PRO A 20 13.28 -6.24 -11.17
C PRO A 20 13.02 -5.33 -9.96
N GLY A 21 11.77 -5.26 -9.49
CA GLY A 21 11.40 -4.46 -8.33
C GLY A 21 11.98 -5.02 -7.02
N ILE A 22 11.99 -6.35 -6.88
CA ILE A 22 12.60 -7.03 -5.72
C ILE A 22 14.11 -6.75 -5.67
N LEU A 23 14.79 -6.80 -6.81
CA LEU A 23 16.23 -6.49 -6.87
C LEU A 23 16.53 -5.00 -6.66
N ALA A 24 15.64 -4.11 -7.11
CA ALA A 24 15.79 -2.66 -6.91
C ALA A 24 15.84 -2.28 -5.42
N TYR A 25 15.13 -3.00 -4.55
CA TYR A 25 15.23 -2.80 -3.09
C TYR A 25 16.67 -2.93 -2.58
N HIS A 26 17.42 -3.93 -3.08
CA HIS A 26 18.80 -4.18 -2.67
C HIS A 26 19.81 -3.25 -3.36
N ASN A 27 19.54 -2.88 -4.62
CA ASN A 27 20.48 -2.09 -5.43
C ASN A 27 20.46 -0.59 -5.15
N PHE A 28 19.38 -0.05 -4.54
CA PHE A 28 19.17 1.40 -4.38
C PHE A 28 18.88 1.80 -2.92
N ASP A 29 19.69 1.35 -1.95
CA ASP A 29 19.55 1.74 -0.53
C ASP A 29 18.13 1.57 0.05
N ARG A 30 17.50 0.41 -0.20
CA ARG A 30 16.22 0.01 0.42
C ARG A 30 15.03 0.89 0.03
N ILE A 31 14.84 1.14 -1.28
CA ILE A 31 13.59 1.71 -1.81
C ILE A 31 12.43 0.80 -1.40
N SER A 32 11.69 1.21 -0.36
CA SER A 32 10.57 0.47 0.22
C SER A 32 9.24 1.08 -0.19
N THR A 33 8.24 0.24 -0.42
CA THR A 33 6.83 0.66 -0.58
C THR A 33 6.16 0.96 0.76
N GLY A 34 6.83 0.78 1.90
CA GLY A 34 6.27 0.98 3.24
C GLY A 34 5.62 2.36 3.46
N PRO A 35 6.25 3.49 3.09
CA PRO A 35 5.62 4.81 3.19
C PRO A 35 4.36 4.94 2.33
N LEU A 36 4.35 4.34 1.13
CA LEU A 36 3.20 4.33 0.22
C LEU A 36 2.05 3.48 0.81
N GLU A 37 2.37 2.31 1.35
CA GLU A 37 1.40 1.45 2.06
C GLU A 37 0.84 2.14 3.30
N GLY A 38 1.67 2.84 4.06
CA GLY A 38 1.25 3.65 5.20
C GLY A 38 0.27 4.75 4.80
N ALA A 39 0.55 5.45 3.70
CA ALA A 39 -0.37 6.44 3.15
C ALA A 39 -1.71 5.79 2.70
N ASN A 40 -1.65 4.67 1.98
CA ASN A 40 -2.85 3.93 1.54
C ASN A 40 -3.72 3.49 2.73
N ASN A 41 -3.10 3.00 3.81
CA ASN A 41 -3.81 2.61 5.02
C ASN A 41 -4.50 3.81 5.69
N LYS A 42 -3.82 4.96 5.78
CA LYS A 42 -4.44 6.19 6.32
C LYS A 42 -5.62 6.65 5.47
N ILE A 43 -5.51 6.62 4.14
CA ILE A 43 -6.60 6.99 3.22
C ILE A 43 -7.79 6.04 3.36
N LYS A 44 -7.52 4.73 3.51
CA LYS A 44 -8.55 3.72 3.74
C LYS A 44 -9.30 3.96 5.04
N THR A 45 -8.59 4.27 6.12
CA THR A 45 -9.19 4.62 7.41
C THR A 45 -10.03 5.90 7.31
N LEU A 46 -9.50 6.95 6.66
CA LEU A 46 -10.22 8.20 6.42
C LEU A 46 -11.56 7.97 5.71
N HIS A 47 -11.58 7.16 4.65
CA HIS A 47 -12.81 6.79 3.95
C HIS A 47 -13.79 6.02 4.83
N LYS A 48 -13.28 5.07 5.64
CA LYS A 48 -14.10 4.27 6.55
C LYS A 48 -14.78 5.14 7.62
N MET A 49 -14.04 6.09 8.19
CA MET A 49 -14.56 7.03 9.20
C MET A 49 -15.62 7.98 8.62
N ALA A 50 -15.50 8.34 7.34
CA ALA A 50 -16.45 9.21 6.66
C ALA A 50 -17.68 8.48 6.11
N TYR A 51 -17.73 7.14 6.18
CA TYR A 51 -18.71 6.31 5.46
C TYR A 51 -18.79 6.64 3.95
N GLY A 52 -17.63 6.96 3.37
CA GLY A 52 -17.48 7.37 1.97
C GLY A 52 -17.63 8.88 1.75
N PHE A 53 -16.86 9.41 0.81
CA PHE A 53 -16.96 10.80 0.37
C PHE A 53 -17.75 10.86 -0.94
N ARG A 54 -18.78 11.71 -0.99
CA ARG A 54 -19.53 11.98 -2.23
C ARG A 54 -18.83 12.97 -3.15
N ASP A 55 -18.07 13.90 -2.57
CA ASP A 55 -17.30 14.91 -3.30
C ASP A 55 -15.83 14.51 -3.37
N LEU A 56 -15.36 14.24 -4.59
CA LEU A 56 -13.97 13.90 -4.87
C LEU A 56 -13.01 15.05 -4.58
N LYS A 57 -13.45 16.31 -4.75
CA LYS A 57 -12.62 17.49 -4.46
C LYS A 57 -12.37 17.62 -2.98
N PHE A 58 -13.40 17.38 -2.17
CA PHE A 58 -13.27 17.34 -0.72
C PHE A 58 -12.38 16.17 -0.25
N LEU A 59 -12.50 15.00 -0.90
CA LEU A 59 -11.59 13.89 -0.64
C LEU A 59 -10.13 14.26 -0.94
N GLU A 60 -9.85 14.89 -2.09
CA GLU A 60 -8.52 15.33 -2.48
C GLU A 60 -7.89 16.24 -1.41
N LEU A 61 -8.67 17.21 -0.91
CA LEU A 61 -8.24 18.11 0.16
C LEU A 61 -7.94 17.36 1.46
N LYS A 62 -8.78 16.38 1.83
CA LYS A 62 -8.56 15.56 3.02
C LYS A 62 -7.31 14.69 2.92
N ILE A 63 -7.01 14.14 1.72
CA ILE A 63 -5.77 13.38 1.48
C ILE A 63 -4.55 14.30 1.62
N LYS A 64 -4.59 15.52 1.07
CA LYS A 64 -3.49 16.49 1.19
C LYS A 64 -3.20 16.88 2.65
N GLY A 65 -4.24 17.06 3.47
CA GLY A 65 -4.11 17.33 4.91
C GLY A 65 -3.85 16.11 5.80
N LEU A 66 -3.79 14.90 5.24
CA LEU A 66 -3.70 13.64 6.01
C LEU A 66 -2.41 13.49 6.82
N HIS A 67 -1.37 14.24 6.46
CA HIS A 67 -0.11 14.25 7.19
C HIS A 67 -0.18 15.06 8.49
N GLU A 68 -1.14 15.99 8.61
CA GLU A 68 -1.35 16.83 9.80
C GLU A 68 -2.18 16.14 10.86
N THR A 69 -2.98 15.14 10.47
CA THR A 69 -3.82 14.39 11.40
C THR A 69 -2.97 13.54 12.34
N LYS A 70 -2.89 13.94 13.61
CA LYS A 70 -2.25 13.15 14.67
C LYS A 70 -3.24 12.10 15.17
N TYR A 71 -2.79 10.85 15.27
CA TYR A 71 -3.51 9.82 16.00
C TYR A 71 -3.57 10.25 17.46
N ALA A 72 -4.75 10.64 17.96
CA ALA A 72 -4.96 10.76 19.38
C ALA A 72 -5.22 9.33 19.89
N LEU A 73 -4.23 8.73 20.55
CA LEU A 73 -4.44 7.53 21.35
C LEU A 73 -5.23 7.96 22.58
N VAL A 74 -6.54 8.14 22.44
CA VAL A 74 -7.44 8.39 23.56
C VAL A 74 -7.97 7.04 24.01
N GLY A 75 -7.44 6.57 25.13
CA GLY A 75 -7.90 5.43 25.91
C GLY A 75 -7.97 5.85 27.37
#